data_AF-A0A239E1X3-F1
#
_entry.id   AF-A0A239E1X3-F1
#
_cell.length_a   1.000
_cell.length_b   1.000
_cell.length_c   1.000
_cell.angle_alpha   90.00
_cell.angle_beta   90.00
_cell.angle_gamma   90.00
#
_symmetry.space_group_name_H-M   'P 1'
#
loop_
_entity.id
_entity.type
_entity.pdbx_description
1 polymer ?
#
loop_
_entity_poly.entity_id
_entity_poly.type
_entity_poly.pdbx_seq_one_letter_code
_entity_poly.pdbx_strand_id
1 'polypeptide(L)'
;MTSVNTGLNPYANYGSAYARAAATAQPSLANALNSNESASSSSSDAATNLTLSEAARAKLASSGSDKDIATVVTDLRAKLAAQYVAAKATGPLDKDGKLTIDLSTLDRRSLYAMATNNGGTFTADEQKVAQAELGNRFNAALAPAAGTAKLTGDFSGIYKAALDYLDAAGSEEKASAAWSAQREAVLKGIQATEQTPTKAPSGIANDPVAAYLAQPDTTTPVQDIATVAKSVRAALDAQAKAAKEAGKGELVYDIRRKTGQLADFSAVDNRSLSAMSLNQDGLFSKEESFAAKQVLDSRNRTSILEALQASQKSGDPSQFSLGILNTYSAMSDEERTASNWTPSFRDNAVASYKSTNHILSLLKSG
;
A
#
# COMPACT_ATOMS: atom_id res chain seq x y z
N MET A 1 54.75 -28.94 8.00
CA MET A 1 54.83 -27.61 8.64
C MET A 1 54.36 -26.57 7.66
N THR A 2 53.22 -25.94 7.92
CA THR A 2 52.89 -24.56 7.54
C THR A 2 51.66 -24.18 8.35
N SER A 3 51.87 -23.30 9.32
CA SER A 3 50.87 -22.76 10.24
C SER A 3 50.04 -21.67 9.55
N VAL A 4 48.72 -21.79 9.54
CA VAL A 4 47.80 -20.68 9.23
C VAL A 4 47.29 -20.13 10.55
N ASN A 5 47.63 -18.86 10.80
CA ASN A 5 47.28 -18.09 11.97
C ASN A 5 45.77 -17.76 11.95
N THR A 6 45.02 -18.31 12.90
CA THR A 6 43.60 -18.02 13.13
C THR A 6 43.44 -16.71 13.89
N GLY A 7 43.48 -15.59 13.15
CA GLY A 7 43.09 -14.28 13.67
C GLY A 7 41.56 -14.15 13.75
N LEU A 8 41.00 -14.37 14.93
CA LEU A 8 39.61 -14.06 15.27
C LEU A 8 39.32 -12.58 15.00
N ASN A 9 38.25 -12.32 14.25
CA ASN A 9 37.70 -10.98 14.00
C ASN A 9 37.08 -10.42 15.31
N PRO A 10 37.54 -9.28 15.84
CA PRO A 10 37.11 -8.74 17.15
C PRO A 10 35.70 -8.10 17.18
N TYR A 11 34.90 -8.23 16.11
CA TYR A 11 33.51 -7.74 16.08
C TYR A 11 32.44 -8.78 16.42
N ALA A 12 32.82 -10.01 16.81
CA ALA A 12 31.88 -11.07 17.15
C ALA A 12 31.36 -11.06 18.60
N ASN A 13 31.70 -10.06 19.43
CA ASN A 13 31.42 -10.12 20.87
C ASN A 13 30.58 -8.97 21.46
N TYR A 14 29.74 -8.32 20.66
CA TYR A 14 28.72 -7.38 21.15
C TYR A 14 27.28 -7.81 20.85
N GLY A 15 27.06 -9.11 20.60
CA GLY A 15 25.76 -9.69 20.23
C GLY A 15 24.92 -10.27 21.37
N SER A 16 25.31 -10.12 22.65
CA SER A 16 24.65 -10.85 23.75
C SER A 16 24.57 -10.06 25.06
N ALA A 17 24.01 -8.85 25.02
CA ALA A 17 23.62 -8.12 26.25
C ALA A 17 22.25 -7.42 26.19
N TYR A 18 21.57 -7.38 25.04
CA TYR A 18 20.19 -6.86 24.94
C TYR A 18 19.11 -7.94 24.73
N ALA A 19 19.49 -9.22 24.75
CA ALA A 19 18.55 -10.35 24.66
C ALA A 19 18.15 -10.94 26.04
N ARG A 20 18.43 -10.24 27.15
CA ARG A 20 18.05 -10.70 28.49
C ARG A 20 17.64 -9.53 29.42
N ALA A 21 16.79 -8.65 28.90
CA ALA A 21 16.07 -7.64 29.70
C ALA A 21 14.66 -7.33 29.16
N ALA A 22 14.07 -8.25 28.37
CA ALA A 22 12.68 -8.16 27.88
C ALA A 22 11.84 -9.38 28.31
N ALA A 23 12.20 -10.00 29.45
CA ALA A 23 11.45 -11.07 30.09
C ALA A 23 10.89 -10.66 31.47
N THR A 24 10.67 -9.36 31.69
CA THR A 24 9.91 -8.87 32.85
C THR A 24 8.75 -8.01 32.34
N ALA A 25 7.55 -8.58 32.55
CA ALA A 25 6.21 -8.04 32.38
C ALA A 25 6.08 -6.55 32.00
N GLN A 26 5.58 -6.28 30.79
CA GLN A 26 4.80 -5.09 30.47
C GLN A 26 3.52 -5.51 29.73
N PRO A 27 2.38 -4.89 30.05
CA PRO A 27 1.06 -5.49 29.94
C PRO A 27 0.53 -5.49 28.50
N SER A 28 -0.14 -6.58 28.13
CA SER A 28 -0.94 -6.59 26.91
C SER A 28 -2.08 -5.58 27.03
N LEU A 29 -2.45 -4.96 25.90
CA LEU A 29 -3.57 -4.04 25.79
C LEU A 29 -4.90 -4.66 26.30
N ALA A 30 -4.99 -6.00 26.34
CA ALA A 30 -6.09 -6.75 26.94
C ALA A 30 -6.19 -6.58 28.48
N ASN A 31 -5.08 -6.39 29.20
CA ASN A 31 -5.09 -6.12 30.65
C ASN A 31 -5.35 -4.63 30.97
N ALA A 32 -5.05 -3.71 30.05
CA ALA A 32 -5.37 -2.29 30.19
C ALA A 32 -6.87 -2.00 29.95
N LEU A 33 -7.55 -2.84 29.14
CA LEU A 33 -8.98 -2.72 28.89
C LEU A 33 -9.85 -3.35 29.99
N ASN A 34 -9.33 -4.34 30.72
CA ASN A 34 -10.02 -4.97 31.86
C ASN A 34 -9.83 -4.24 33.21
N SER A 35 -8.94 -3.24 33.29
CA SER A 35 -8.67 -2.49 34.53
C SER A 35 -9.50 -1.20 34.63
N ASN A 36 -10.33 -0.88 33.64
CA ASN A 36 -11.15 0.32 33.63
C ASN A 36 -12.55 0.15 34.26
N GLU A 37 -12.80 -0.98 34.94
CA GLU A 37 -14.05 -1.22 35.68
C GLU A 37 -13.92 -1.11 37.22
N SER A 38 -12.85 -0.50 37.74
CA SER A 38 -12.77 -0.14 39.16
C SER A 38 -11.70 0.91 39.45
N ALA A 39 -12.04 2.19 39.33
CA ALA A 39 -11.51 3.26 40.19
C ALA A 39 -12.25 4.58 39.93
N SER A 40 -13.10 4.95 40.87
CA SER A 40 -13.70 6.28 40.98
C SER A 40 -12.67 7.23 41.62
N SER A 41 -12.28 8.31 40.93
CA SER A 41 -12.16 9.69 41.48
C SER A 41 -11.33 10.64 40.58
N SER A 42 -12.02 11.65 40.04
CA SER A 42 -11.61 13.04 39.81
C SER A 42 -10.29 13.37 39.09
N SER A 43 -10.40 13.74 37.82
CA SER A 43 -9.81 14.98 37.29
C SER A 43 -10.43 15.33 35.93
N SER A 44 -10.98 16.53 35.86
CA SER A 44 -11.66 17.16 34.74
C SER A 44 -10.68 17.59 33.64
N ASP A 45 -10.71 16.92 32.50
CA ASP A 45 -10.42 17.49 31.17
C ASP A 45 -10.96 16.54 30.09
N ALA A 46 -12.24 16.72 29.78
CA ALA A 46 -12.96 15.97 28.77
C ALA A 46 -12.61 16.49 27.37
N ALA A 47 -11.54 15.97 26.77
CA ALA A 47 -11.39 16.00 25.32
C ALA A 47 -12.36 14.98 24.71
N THR A 48 -13.41 15.47 24.05
CA THR A 48 -14.42 14.70 23.32
C THR A 48 -13.80 13.98 22.12
N ASN A 49 -13.11 12.87 22.34
CA ASN A 49 -12.89 11.86 21.31
C ASN A 49 -14.14 10.99 21.21
N LEU A 50 -15.07 11.38 20.35
CA LEU A 50 -16.18 10.52 19.92
C LEU A 50 -15.63 9.42 19.00
N THR A 51 -15.08 8.37 19.60
CA THR A 51 -14.77 7.14 18.87
C THR A 51 -16.09 6.46 18.54
N LEU A 52 -16.53 6.57 17.28
CA LEU A 52 -17.64 5.77 16.77
C LEU A 52 -17.32 4.29 17.01
N SER A 53 -18.20 3.59 17.74
CA SER A 53 -18.05 2.16 17.98
C SER A 53 -18.01 1.40 16.66
N GLU A 54 -17.40 0.20 16.65
CA GLU A 54 -17.37 -0.66 15.46
C GLU A 54 -18.80 -0.95 14.95
N ALA A 55 -19.76 -1.07 15.87
CA ALA A 55 -21.18 -1.20 15.56
C ALA A 55 -21.79 0.07 14.93
N ALA A 56 -21.37 1.27 15.34
CA ALA A 56 -21.80 2.53 14.75
C ALA A 56 -21.15 2.77 13.37
N ARG A 57 -19.90 2.36 13.17
CA ARG A 57 -19.24 2.36 11.85
C ARG A 57 -19.87 1.34 10.90
N ALA A 58 -20.15 0.13 11.37
CA ALA A 58 -20.90 -0.87 10.61
C ALA A 58 -22.31 -0.39 10.27
N LYS A 59 -23.01 0.28 11.21
CA LYS A 59 -24.31 0.93 10.93
C LYS A 59 -24.20 2.11 9.98
N LEU A 60 -23.12 2.90 9.99
CA LEU A 60 -22.95 3.99 9.03
C LEU A 60 -22.66 3.45 7.62
N ALA A 61 -21.88 2.36 7.53
CA ALA A 61 -21.64 1.63 6.28
C ALA A 61 -22.92 0.95 5.76
N SER A 62 -23.80 0.48 6.65
CA SER A 62 -25.10 -0.13 6.28
C SER A 62 -26.26 0.86 6.15
N SER A 63 -26.15 2.08 6.68
CA SER A 63 -27.17 3.13 6.52
C SER A 63 -27.42 3.47 5.05
N GLY A 64 -26.42 3.25 4.19
CA GLY A 64 -26.53 3.39 2.75
C GLY A 64 -27.26 2.24 2.06
N SER A 65 -27.33 1.05 2.66
CA SER A 65 -27.99 -0.14 2.07
C SER A 65 -29.48 -0.23 2.39
N ASP A 66 -29.98 0.46 3.41
CA ASP A 66 -31.41 0.49 3.77
C ASP A 66 -32.22 1.50 2.94
N LYS A 67 -31.56 2.45 2.27
CA LYS A 67 -32.22 3.39 1.36
C LYS A 67 -32.72 2.67 0.11
N ASP A 68 -33.93 2.98 -0.34
CA ASP A 68 -34.39 2.54 -1.66
C ASP A 68 -33.55 3.19 -2.78
N ILE A 69 -33.39 2.48 -3.90
CA ILE A 69 -32.56 2.91 -5.03
C ILE A 69 -33.06 4.24 -5.62
N ALA A 70 -34.36 4.54 -5.56
CA ALA A 70 -34.90 5.82 -5.99
C ALA A 70 -34.33 6.99 -5.15
N THR A 71 -34.20 6.78 -3.83
CA THR A 71 -33.62 7.79 -2.93
C THR A 71 -32.13 7.97 -3.21
N VAL A 72 -31.41 6.88 -3.47
CA VAL A 72 -29.98 6.93 -3.87
C VAL A 72 -29.80 7.75 -5.15
N VAL A 73 -30.66 7.54 -6.16
CA VAL A 73 -30.64 8.29 -7.42
C VAL A 73 -30.92 9.78 -7.17
N THR A 74 -31.93 10.12 -6.35
CA THR A 74 -32.23 11.52 -6.00
C THR A 74 -31.05 12.21 -5.30
N ASP A 75 -30.48 11.57 -4.28
CA ASP A 75 -29.32 12.09 -3.54
C ASP A 75 -28.11 12.29 -4.47
N LEU A 76 -27.87 11.32 -5.36
CA LEU A 76 -26.79 11.39 -6.33
C LEU A 76 -26.98 12.54 -7.32
N ARG A 77 -28.19 12.74 -7.87
CA ARG A 77 -28.48 13.87 -8.77
C ARG A 77 -28.24 15.21 -8.08
N ALA A 78 -28.64 15.36 -6.82
CA ALA A 78 -28.39 16.57 -6.05
C ALA A 78 -26.88 16.82 -5.85
N LYS A 79 -26.11 15.76 -5.55
CA LYS A 79 -24.64 15.85 -5.43
C LYS A 79 -23.99 16.26 -6.76
N LEU A 80 -24.35 15.62 -7.87
CA LEU A 80 -23.80 15.95 -9.19
C LEU A 80 -24.12 17.39 -9.59
N ALA A 81 -25.36 17.85 -9.37
CA ALA A 81 -25.74 19.23 -9.63
C ALA A 81 -24.88 20.23 -8.84
N ALA A 82 -24.63 19.97 -7.56
CA ALA A 82 -23.74 20.80 -6.75
C ALA A 82 -22.30 20.82 -7.28
N GLN A 83 -21.78 19.65 -7.71
CA GLN A 83 -20.44 19.57 -8.31
C GLN A 83 -20.34 20.32 -9.64
N TYR A 84 -21.34 20.23 -10.51
CA TYR A 84 -21.38 20.99 -11.77
C TYR A 84 -21.41 22.50 -11.54
N VAL A 85 -22.18 22.97 -10.57
CA VAL A 85 -22.21 24.40 -10.20
C VAL A 85 -20.84 24.84 -9.67
N ALA A 86 -20.22 24.06 -8.78
CA ALA A 86 -18.90 24.36 -8.23
C ALA A 86 -17.80 24.37 -9.31
N ALA A 87 -17.85 23.42 -10.25
CA ALA A 87 -16.91 23.31 -11.36
C ALA A 87 -17.21 24.28 -12.52
N LYS A 88 -18.34 24.99 -12.49
CA LYS A 88 -18.87 25.77 -13.63
C LYS A 88 -18.95 24.94 -14.92
N ALA A 89 -19.30 23.67 -14.77
CA ALA A 89 -19.37 22.69 -15.85
C ALA A 89 -20.83 22.40 -16.22
N THR A 90 -21.06 22.05 -17.48
CA THR A 90 -22.39 21.65 -17.99
C THR A 90 -22.57 20.13 -18.07
N GLY A 91 -21.53 19.37 -17.73
CA GLY A 91 -21.48 17.91 -17.81
C GLY A 91 -20.21 17.36 -17.16
N PRO A 92 -20.07 16.04 -17.07
CA PRO A 92 -18.99 15.36 -16.33
C PRO A 92 -17.64 15.42 -17.02
N LEU A 93 -17.62 15.83 -18.29
CA LEU A 93 -16.43 15.97 -19.12
C LEU A 93 -16.36 17.38 -19.68
N ASP A 94 -15.15 17.93 -19.76
CA ASP A 94 -14.88 19.16 -20.50
C ASP A 94 -14.68 18.90 -22.00
N LYS A 95 -14.32 19.95 -22.75
CA LYS A 95 -14.11 19.87 -24.21
C LYS A 95 -12.90 19.01 -24.59
N ASP A 96 -11.96 18.82 -23.65
CA ASP A 96 -10.76 18.02 -23.82
C ASP A 96 -10.95 16.58 -23.31
N GLY A 97 -12.16 16.24 -22.86
CA GLY A 97 -12.50 14.91 -22.33
C GLY A 97 -12.00 14.65 -20.92
N LYS A 98 -11.60 15.69 -20.17
CA LYS A 98 -11.17 15.57 -18.78
C LYS A 98 -12.36 15.66 -17.82
N LEU A 99 -12.30 14.90 -16.73
CA LEU A 99 -13.32 14.96 -15.68
C LEU A 99 -13.42 16.37 -15.08
N THR A 100 -14.66 16.85 -14.97
CA THR A 100 -15.01 18.13 -14.32
C THR A 100 -15.55 17.94 -12.90
N ILE A 101 -15.89 16.70 -12.55
CA ILE A 101 -16.47 16.31 -11.26
C ILE A 101 -15.54 15.34 -10.53
N ASP A 102 -15.68 15.26 -9.22
CA ASP A 102 -15.00 14.31 -8.36
C ASP A 102 -15.91 13.10 -8.10
N LEU A 103 -15.58 11.98 -8.73
CA LEU A 103 -16.27 10.70 -8.54
C LEU A 103 -15.75 9.91 -7.33
N SER A 104 -14.58 10.26 -6.79
CA SER A 104 -13.95 9.52 -5.68
C SER A 104 -14.79 9.57 -4.40
N THR A 105 -15.57 10.64 -4.23
CA THR A 105 -16.48 10.85 -3.11
C THR A 105 -17.80 10.07 -3.19
N LEU A 106 -18.11 9.50 -4.36
CA LEU A 106 -19.31 8.70 -4.56
C LEU A 106 -19.08 7.28 -4.07
N ASP A 107 -20.08 6.72 -3.38
CA ASP A 107 -20.06 5.31 -2.99
C ASP A 107 -20.34 4.40 -4.20
N ARG A 108 -19.97 3.13 -4.09
CA ARG A 108 -20.13 2.14 -5.17
C ARG A 108 -21.58 2.00 -5.63
N ARG A 109 -22.55 2.06 -4.70
CA ARG A 109 -23.98 1.89 -5.03
C ARG A 109 -24.48 3.09 -5.85
N SER A 110 -24.08 4.30 -5.48
CA SER A 110 -24.32 5.52 -6.28
C SER A 110 -23.68 5.42 -7.67
N LEU A 111 -22.41 5.02 -7.76
CA LEU A 111 -21.72 4.85 -9.04
C LEU A 111 -22.39 3.78 -9.90
N TYR A 112 -22.83 2.68 -9.31
CA TYR A 112 -23.57 1.63 -10.01
C TYR A 112 -24.91 2.14 -10.56
N ALA A 113 -25.65 2.91 -9.76
CA ALA A 113 -26.89 3.53 -10.18
C ALA A 113 -26.68 4.50 -11.37
N MET A 114 -25.59 5.29 -11.34
CA MET A 114 -25.20 6.14 -12.46
C MET A 114 -24.83 5.33 -13.70
N ALA A 115 -23.99 4.31 -13.53
CA ALA A 115 -23.45 3.48 -14.61
C ALA A 115 -24.52 2.68 -15.36
N THR A 116 -25.58 2.28 -14.66
CA THR A 116 -26.70 1.49 -15.19
C THR A 116 -27.91 2.35 -15.59
N ASN A 117 -27.79 3.67 -15.46
CA ASN A 117 -28.87 4.63 -15.69
C ASN A 117 -30.14 4.30 -14.87
N ASN A 118 -29.97 3.92 -13.61
CA ASN A 118 -31.10 3.69 -12.72
C ASN A 118 -31.94 4.97 -12.59
N GLY A 119 -33.24 4.84 -12.83
CA GLY A 119 -34.16 5.98 -12.86
C GLY A 119 -34.16 6.79 -14.16
N GLY A 120 -33.32 6.45 -15.15
CA GLY A 120 -33.36 7.03 -16.49
C GLY A 120 -32.94 8.51 -16.59
N THR A 121 -32.26 9.04 -15.57
CA THR A 121 -31.92 10.48 -15.47
C THR A 121 -30.46 10.81 -15.79
N PHE A 122 -29.61 9.81 -16.03
CA PHE A 122 -28.18 9.99 -16.25
C PHE A 122 -27.83 10.06 -17.72
N THR A 123 -26.98 11.01 -18.09
CA THR A 123 -26.49 11.16 -19.47
C THR A 123 -25.54 10.02 -19.86
N ALA A 124 -25.30 9.84 -21.15
CA ALA A 124 -24.33 8.84 -21.63
C ALA A 124 -22.91 9.10 -21.10
N ASP A 125 -22.51 10.36 -21.01
CA ASP A 125 -21.20 10.72 -20.45
C ASP A 125 -21.13 10.43 -18.95
N GLU A 126 -22.21 10.70 -18.19
CA GLU A 126 -22.30 10.36 -16.77
C GLU A 126 -22.19 8.84 -16.56
N GLN A 127 -22.92 8.04 -17.36
CA GLN A 127 -22.81 6.58 -17.35
C GLN A 127 -21.38 6.12 -17.66
N LYS A 128 -20.76 6.70 -18.69
CA LYS A 128 -19.40 6.33 -19.12
C LYS A 128 -18.36 6.61 -18.03
N VAL A 129 -18.38 7.79 -17.41
CA VAL A 129 -17.41 8.11 -16.35
C VAL A 129 -17.67 7.28 -15.09
N ALA A 130 -18.93 6.92 -14.80
CA ALA A 130 -19.27 6.01 -13.71
C ALA A 130 -18.69 4.61 -13.92
N GLN A 131 -18.86 4.06 -15.13
CA GLN A 131 -18.35 2.76 -15.51
C GLN A 131 -16.82 2.74 -15.45
N ALA A 132 -16.16 3.79 -15.94
CA ALA A 132 -14.72 3.94 -15.85
C ALA A 132 -14.24 3.98 -14.39
N GLU A 133 -14.91 4.73 -13.52
CA GLU A 133 -14.56 4.80 -12.09
C GLU A 133 -14.77 3.46 -11.37
N LEU A 134 -15.87 2.74 -11.65
CA LEU A 134 -16.08 1.39 -11.12
C LEU A 134 -14.97 0.43 -11.55
N GLY A 135 -14.54 0.51 -12.82
CA GLY A 135 -13.39 -0.23 -13.33
C GLY A 135 -12.08 0.15 -12.64
N ASN A 136 -11.83 1.44 -12.45
CA ASN A 136 -10.63 1.92 -11.73
C ASN A 136 -10.59 1.41 -10.28
N ARG A 137 -11.74 1.39 -9.59
CA ARG A 137 -11.83 0.87 -8.21
C ARG A 137 -11.64 -0.64 -8.15
N PHE A 138 -12.16 -1.38 -9.12
CA PHE A 138 -11.87 -2.81 -9.25
C PHE A 138 -10.37 -3.04 -9.44
N ASN A 139 -9.77 -2.36 -10.43
CA ASN A 139 -8.33 -2.43 -10.71
C ASN A 139 -7.48 -2.09 -9.48
N ALA A 140 -7.85 -1.03 -8.74
CA ALA A 140 -7.16 -0.62 -7.52
C ALA A 140 -7.26 -1.67 -6.41
N ALA A 141 -8.41 -2.34 -6.27
CA ALA A 141 -8.59 -3.44 -5.32
C ALA A 141 -7.74 -4.68 -5.69
N LEU A 142 -7.54 -4.93 -6.98
CA LEU A 142 -6.75 -6.06 -7.48
C LEU A 142 -5.23 -5.78 -7.46
N ALA A 143 -4.82 -4.52 -7.59
CA ALA A 143 -3.43 -4.13 -7.78
C ALA A 143 -2.44 -4.72 -6.76
N PRO A 144 -2.73 -4.76 -5.43
CA PRO A 144 -1.83 -5.39 -4.47
C PRO A 144 -1.62 -6.88 -4.76
N ALA A 145 -2.71 -7.63 -4.97
CA ALA A 145 -2.66 -9.07 -5.23
C ALA A 145 -2.04 -9.39 -6.61
N ALA A 146 -2.23 -8.51 -7.59
CA ALA A 146 -1.56 -8.59 -8.88
C ALA A 146 -0.05 -8.41 -8.78
N GLY A 147 0.39 -7.44 -7.97
CA GLY A 147 1.81 -7.26 -7.65
C GLY A 147 2.40 -8.52 -7.02
N THR A 148 1.68 -9.12 -6.06
CA THR A 148 2.07 -10.40 -5.47
C THR A 148 2.15 -11.53 -6.49
N ALA A 149 1.17 -11.65 -7.39
CA ALA A 149 1.15 -12.66 -8.44
C ALA A 149 2.33 -12.49 -9.41
N LYS A 150 2.68 -11.25 -9.80
CA LYS A 150 3.86 -10.96 -10.64
C LYS A 150 5.17 -11.42 -9.97
N LEU A 151 5.26 -11.37 -8.64
CA LEU A 151 6.47 -11.75 -7.89
C LEU A 151 6.57 -13.24 -7.60
N THR A 152 5.45 -13.83 -7.18
CA THR A 152 5.41 -15.22 -6.70
C THR A 152 5.07 -16.21 -7.81
N GLY A 153 4.45 -15.72 -8.88
CA GLY A 153 3.76 -16.51 -9.89
C GLY A 153 2.41 -17.04 -9.42
N ASP A 154 1.98 -16.80 -8.17
CA ASP A 154 0.76 -17.35 -7.59
C ASP A 154 -0.46 -16.44 -7.87
N PHE A 155 -1.38 -16.92 -8.70
CA PHE A 155 -2.59 -16.19 -9.10
C PHE A 155 -3.77 -16.38 -8.12
N SER A 156 -3.66 -17.25 -7.12
CA SER A 156 -4.78 -17.53 -6.20
C SER A 156 -5.22 -16.27 -5.43
N GLY A 157 -4.25 -15.43 -5.05
CA GLY A 157 -4.51 -14.20 -4.31
C GLY A 157 -5.33 -13.17 -5.10
N ILE A 158 -5.09 -13.01 -6.40
CA ILE A 158 -5.81 -12.03 -7.22
C ILE A 158 -7.26 -12.46 -7.46
N TYR A 159 -7.54 -13.76 -7.62
CA TYR A 159 -8.91 -14.26 -7.72
C TYR A 159 -9.68 -14.16 -6.40
N LYS A 160 -9.01 -14.38 -5.26
CA LYS A 160 -9.62 -14.15 -3.95
C LYS A 160 -9.98 -12.67 -3.76
N ALA A 161 -9.06 -11.76 -4.08
CA ALA A 161 -9.31 -10.31 -4.00
C ALA A 161 -10.47 -9.87 -4.90
N ALA A 162 -10.56 -10.43 -6.11
CA ALA A 162 -11.68 -10.17 -7.01
C ALA A 162 -13.01 -10.70 -6.47
N LEU A 163 -13.02 -11.89 -5.85
CA LEU A 163 -14.22 -12.44 -5.22
C LEU A 163 -14.68 -11.55 -4.05
N ASP A 164 -13.76 -11.16 -3.16
CA ASP A 164 -14.05 -10.29 -2.03
C ASP A 164 -14.62 -8.94 -2.50
N TYR A 165 -14.06 -8.37 -3.57
CA TYR A 165 -14.60 -7.16 -4.18
C TYR A 165 -16.01 -7.37 -4.75
N LEU A 166 -16.27 -8.46 -5.49
CA LEU A 166 -17.60 -8.74 -6.03
C LEU A 166 -18.64 -9.02 -4.94
N ASP A 167 -18.25 -9.70 -3.86
CA ASP A 167 -19.13 -10.02 -2.73
C ASP A 167 -19.46 -8.78 -1.87
N ALA A 168 -18.64 -7.73 -1.93
CA ALA A 168 -18.94 -6.43 -1.33
C ALA A 168 -19.95 -5.58 -2.14
N ALA A 169 -20.45 -6.07 -3.29
CA ALA A 169 -21.45 -5.37 -4.09
C ALA A 169 -22.80 -5.18 -3.37
N GLY A 170 -23.51 -4.10 -3.73
CA GLY A 170 -24.86 -3.81 -3.24
C GLY A 170 -25.93 -4.74 -3.84
N SER A 171 -27.15 -4.69 -3.29
CA SER A 171 -28.28 -5.52 -3.72
C SER A 171 -28.61 -5.37 -5.21
N GLU A 172 -28.58 -4.15 -5.73
CA GLU A 172 -28.91 -3.87 -7.14
C GLU A 172 -27.89 -4.49 -8.07
N GLU A 173 -26.60 -4.36 -7.74
CA GLU A 173 -25.52 -4.93 -8.53
C GLU A 173 -25.55 -6.46 -8.49
N LYS A 174 -25.80 -7.05 -7.32
CA LYS A 174 -25.95 -8.50 -7.13
C LYS A 174 -27.14 -9.10 -7.88
N ALA A 175 -28.20 -8.32 -8.10
CA ALA A 175 -29.35 -8.74 -8.87
C ALA A 175 -29.10 -8.79 -10.39
N SER A 176 -27.97 -8.24 -10.86
CA SER A 176 -27.66 -8.17 -12.29
C SER A 176 -27.05 -9.46 -12.85
N ALA A 177 -27.42 -9.78 -14.10
CA ALA A 177 -26.84 -10.92 -14.82
C ALA A 177 -25.32 -10.77 -15.03
N ALA A 178 -24.84 -9.53 -15.21
CA ALA A 178 -23.43 -9.21 -15.36
C ALA A 178 -22.63 -9.59 -14.10
N TRP A 179 -23.11 -9.22 -12.91
CA TRP A 179 -22.48 -9.59 -11.64
C TRP A 179 -22.45 -11.11 -11.46
N SER A 180 -23.56 -11.80 -11.72
CA SER A 180 -23.63 -13.26 -11.60
C SER A 180 -22.61 -13.94 -12.52
N ALA A 181 -22.50 -13.50 -13.77
CA ALA A 181 -21.55 -14.04 -14.73
C ALA A 181 -20.09 -13.79 -14.32
N GLN A 182 -19.76 -12.59 -13.86
CA GLN A 182 -18.42 -12.25 -13.36
C GLN A 182 -18.05 -13.06 -12.12
N ARG A 183 -18.97 -13.20 -11.17
CA ARG A 183 -18.74 -13.98 -9.95
C ARG A 183 -18.53 -15.46 -10.25
N GLU A 184 -19.33 -16.04 -11.15
CA GLU A 184 -19.14 -17.43 -11.59
C GLU A 184 -17.77 -17.62 -12.28
N ALA A 185 -17.36 -16.67 -13.12
CA ALA A 185 -16.04 -16.68 -13.75
C ALA A 185 -14.91 -16.65 -12.72
N VAL A 186 -15.01 -15.77 -11.71
CA VAL A 186 -14.03 -15.69 -10.62
C VAL A 186 -13.98 -17.00 -9.83
N LEU A 187 -15.12 -17.64 -9.53
CA LEU A 187 -15.14 -18.94 -8.85
C LEU A 187 -14.47 -20.05 -9.66
N LYS A 188 -14.67 -20.08 -10.99
CA LYS A 188 -13.94 -20.99 -11.88
C LYS A 188 -12.43 -20.71 -11.87
N GLY A 189 -12.05 -19.44 -11.81
CA GLY A 189 -10.66 -19.02 -11.67
C GLY A 189 -10.04 -19.49 -10.36
N ILE A 190 -10.76 -19.37 -9.24
CA ILE A 190 -10.33 -19.90 -7.94
C ILE A 190 -10.07 -21.41 -8.04
N GLN A 191 -11.03 -22.18 -8.57
CA GLN A 191 -10.86 -23.63 -8.76
C GLN A 191 -9.66 -23.97 -9.65
N ALA A 192 -9.42 -23.20 -10.72
CA ALA A 192 -8.25 -23.39 -11.57
C ALA A 192 -6.95 -23.09 -10.81
N THR A 193 -6.91 -22.06 -9.98
CA THR A 193 -5.73 -21.72 -9.16
C THR A 193 -5.48 -22.68 -8.01
N GLU A 194 -6.50 -23.39 -7.49
CA GLU A 194 -6.30 -24.49 -6.54
C GLU A 194 -5.52 -25.66 -7.16
N GLN A 195 -5.75 -25.93 -8.45
CA GLN A 195 -5.04 -26.99 -9.17
C GLN A 195 -3.68 -26.54 -9.68
N THR A 196 -3.59 -25.32 -10.22
CA THR A 196 -2.37 -24.78 -10.82
C THR A 196 -2.20 -23.31 -10.42
N PRO A 197 -1.72 -23.02 -9.20
CA PRO A 197 -1.61 -21.65 -8.70
C PRO A 197 -0.61 -20.82 -9.51
N THR A 198 0.37 -21.48 -10.14
CA THR A 198 1.45 -20.82 -10.90
C THR A 198 1.10 -20.44 -12.34
N LYS A 199 -0.14 -20.65 -12.77
CA LYS A 199 -0.58 -20.35 -14.14
C LYS A 199 -1.85 -19.51 -14.08
N ALA A 200 -1.82 -18.35 -14.73
CA ALA A 200 -3.01 -17.53 -14.90
C ALA A 200 -4.11 -18.36 -15.60
N PRO A 201 -5.30 -18.50 -15.00
CA PRO A 201 -6.44 -19.10 -15.67
C PRO A 201 -6.74 -18.38 -16.98
N SER A 202 -7.18 -19.14 -17.98
CA SER A 202 -7.44 -18.65 -19.33
C SER A 202 -8.66 -19.36 -19.92
N GLY A 203 -9.38 -18.71 -20.84
CA GLY A 203 -10.54 -19.30 -21.49
C GLY A 203 -11.82 -19.29 -20.65
N ILE A 204 -11.83 -18.57 -19.53
CA ILE A 204 -13.02 -18.35 -18.72
C ILE A 204 -13.76 -17.13 -19.28
N ALA A 205 -14.99 -17.34 -19.73
CA ALA A 205 -15.83 -16.24 -20.24
C ALA A 205 -16.19 -15.26 -19.11
N ASN A 206 -16.22 -13.96 -19.41
CA ASN A 206 -16.53 -12.87 -18.47
C ASN A 206 -15.60 -12.77 -17.26
N ASP A 207 -14.36 -13.25 -17.37
CA ASP A 207 -13.38 -13.21 -16.31
C ASP A 207 -12.80 -11.79 -16.13
N PRO A 208 -13.15 -11.09 -15.03
CA PRO A 208 -12.67 -9.73 -14.81
C PRO A 208 -11.20 -9.69 -14.38
N VAL A 209 -10.66 -10.79 -13.84
CA VAL A 209 -9.24 -10.91 -13.47
C VAL A 209 -8.38 -11.06 -14.70
N ALA A 210 -8.76 -11.93 -15.64
CA ALA A 210 -8.08 -12.06 -16.92
C ALA A 210 -8.10 -10.75 -17.71
N ALA A 211 -9.24 -10.03 -17.71
CA ALA A 211 -9.35 -8.71 -18.33
C ALA A 211 -8.40 -7.68 -17.70
N TYR A 212 -8.28 -7.67 -16.37
CA TYR A 212 -7.33 -6.83 -15.65
C TYR A 212 -5.86 -7.17 -15.99
N LEU A 213 -5.49 -8.45 -15.97
CA LEU A 213 -4.13 -8.91 -16.26
C LEU A 213 -3.70 -8.67 -17.72
N ALA A 214 -4.66 -8.54 -18.64
CA ALA A 214 -4.40 -8.22 -20.05
C ALA A 214 -4.19 -6.72 -20.32
N GLN A 215 -4.43 -5.84 -19.33
CA GLN A 215 -4.23 -4.41 -19.51
C GLN A 215 -2.74 -4.10 -19.71
N PRO A 216 -2.38 -3.20 -20.64
CA PRO A 216 -1.00 -2.79 -20.82
C PRO A 216 -0.48 -2.11 -19.54
N ASP A 217 0.74 -2.43 -19.14
CA ASP A 217 1.41 -1.73 -18.03
C ASP A 217 1.62 -0.26 -18.45
N THR A 218 0.78 0.64 -17.96
CA THR A 218 0.83 2.09 -18.26
C THR A 218 1.83 2.84 -17.37
N THR A 219 2.86 2.16 -16.86
CA THR A 219 3.84 2.77 -15.96
C THR A 219 4.50 3.96 -16.65
N THR A 220 4.31 5.14 -16.08
CA THR A 220 4.91 6.39 -16.54
C THR A 220 6.43 6.23 -16.62
N PRO A 221 7.12 6.76 -17.65
CA PRO A 221 8.56 6.67 -17.75
C PRO A 221 9.22 7.22 -16.48
N VAL A 222 9.96 6.36 -15.79
CA VAL A 222 10.70 6.73 -14.59
C VAL A 222 11.77 7.75 -14.98
N GLN A 223 11.82 8.90 -14.29
CA GLN A 223 12.84 9.92 -14.55
C GLN A 223 14.25 9.33 -14.39
N ASP A 224 15.18 9.72 -15.23
CA ASP A 224 16.58 9.26 -15.15
C ASP A 224 17.22 9.57 -13.79
N ILE A 225 18.01 8.63 -13.25
CA ILE A 225 18.57 8.73 -11.89
C ILE A 225 19.55 9.90 -11.74
N ALA A 226 20.26 10.31 -12.80
CA ALA A 226 21.15 11.46 -12.75
C ALA A 226 20.35 12.77 -12.60
N THR A 227 19.15 12.83 -13.17
CA THR A 227 18.22 13.97 -12.99
C THR A 227 17.69 14.03 -11.55
N VAL A 228 17.39 12.87 -10.96
CA VAL A 228 17.02 12.76 -9.54
C VAL A 228 18.18 13.24 -8.66
N ALA A 229 19.41 12.76 -8.90
CA ALA A 229 20.60 13.16 -8.15
C ALA A 229 20.81 14.68 -8.15
N LYS A 230 20.68 15.35 -9.31
CA LYS A 230 20.78 16.81 -9.42
C LYS A 230 19.71 17.55 -8.62
N SER A 231 18.47 17.02 -8.62
CA SER A 231 17.37 17.61 -7.86
C SER A 231 17.63 17.55 -6.36
N VAL A 232 18.18 16.43 -5.87
CA VAL A 232 18.54 16.26 -4.47
C VAL A 232 19.72 17.14 -4.06
N ARG A 233 20.74 17.27 -4.92
CA ARG A 233 21.85 18.21 -4.70
C ARG A 233 21.33 19.64 -4.50
N ALA A 234 20.44 20.10 -5.37
CA ALA A 234 19.83 21.43 -5.26
C ALA A 234 19.04 21.60 -3.95
N ALA A 235 18.32 20.57 -3.50
CA ALA A 235 17.60 20.59 -2.23
C ALA A 235 18.55 20.70 -1.02
N LEU A 236 19.66 19.95 -1.01
CA LEU A 236 20.68 20.05 0.05
C LEU A 236 21.40 21.40 0.04
N ASP A 237 21.67 21.97 -1.14
CA ASP A 237 22.27 23.30 -1.26
C ASP A 237 21.33 24.39 -0.72
N ALA A 238 20.03 24.25 -0.96
CA ALA A 238 19.01 25.12 -0.37
C ALA A 238 18.96 24.99 1.16
N GLN A 239 19.03 23.76 1.69
CA GLN A 239 19.12 23.54 3.15
C GLN A 239 20.39 24.15 3.74
N ALA A 240 21.53 24.01 3.07
CA ALA A 240 22.81 24.58 3.51
C ALA A 240 22.78 26.12 3.50
N LYS A 241 22.15 26.72 2.48
CA LYS A 241 21.92 28.17 2.43
C LYS A 241 21.02 28.64 3.57
N ALA A 242 19.89 27.97 3.79
CA ALA A 242 18.97 28.29 4.87
C ALA A 242 19.62 28.15 6.26
N ALA A 243 20.46 27.13 6.46
CA ALA A 243 21.21 26.95 7.71
C ALA A 243 22.18 28.12 7.98
N LYS A 244 22.87 28.62 6.95
CA LYS A 244 23.73 29.79 7.04
C LYS A 244 22.95 31.06 7.36
N GLU A 245 21.83 31.29 6.66
CA GLU A 245 20.95 32.45 6.86
C GLU A 245 20.32 32.45 8.27
N ALA A 246 20.00 31.27 8.80
CA ALA A 246 19.48 31.11 10.16
C ALA A 246 20.57 31.20 11.26
N GLY A 247 21.83 31.51 10.91
CA GLY A 247 22.93 31.61 11.87
C GLY A 247 23.36 30.28 12.48
N LYS A 248 22.90 29.14 11.93
CA LYS A 248 23.19 27.79 12.43
C LYS A 248 24.50 27.21 11.90
N GLY A 249 25.18 27.92 11.00
CA GLY A 249 26.47 27.54 10.44
C GLY A 249 26.33 26.58 9.27
N GLU A 250 27.17 25.54 9.24
CA GLU A 250 27.18 24.54 8.16
C GLU A 250 26.10 23.47 8.32
N LEU A 251 25.68 22.90 7.19
CA LEU A 251 24.85 21.71 7.16
C LEU A 251 25.73 20.50 7.52
N VAL A 252 25.32 19.72 8.51
CA VAL A 252 26.03 18.53 8.99
C VAL A 252 25.21 17.27 8.73
N TYR A 253 25.90 16.15 8.56
CA TYR A 253 25.29 14.85 8.21
C TYR A 253 25.50 13.78 9.28
N ASP A 254 26.26 14.11 10.33
CA ASP A 254 26.47 13.25 11.50
C ASP A 254 25.65 13.78 12.67
N ILE A 255 24.73 12.95 13.18
CA ILE A 255 23.89 13.26 14.34
C ILE A 255 24.69 13.50 15.63
N ARG A 256 25.95 13.05 15.69
CA ARG A 256 26.84 13.23 16.85
C ARG A 256 27.49 14.61 16.89
N ARG A 257 27.40 15.39 15.81
CA ARG A 257 27.92 16.77 15.75
C ARG A 257 27.15 17.66 16.73
N LYS A 258 27.89 18.40 17.56
CA LYS A 258 27.33 19.34 18.55
C LYS A 258 27.05 20.74 17.98
N THR A 259 27.53 21.02 16.77
CA THR A 259 27.44 22.32 16.10
C THR A 259 27.07 22.11 14.63
N GLY A 260 26.33 23.05 14.04
CA GLY A 260 25.77 22.94 12.69
C GLY A 260 24.30 22.53 12.70
N GLN A 261 23.66 22.61 11.53
CA GLN A 261 22.29 22.16 11.32
C GLN A 261 22.31 20.74 10.73
N LEU A 262 21.66 19.77 11.36
CA LEU A 262 21.54 18.44 10.78
C LEU A 262 20.71 18.49 9.50
N ALA A 263 21.19 17.83 8.44
CA ALA A 263 20.46 17.66 7.19
C ALA A 263 19.14 16.94 7.41
N ASP A 264 18.09 17.47 6.80
CA ASP A 264 16.74 16.89 6.88
C ASP A 264 16.47 16.04 5.63
N PHE A 265 16.35 14.73 5.86
CA PHE A 265 16.01 13.75 4.84
C PHE A 265 14.53 13.30 4.91
N SER A 266 13.73 13.88 5.80
CA SER A 266 12.34 13.44 6.03
C SER A 266 11.47 13.54 4.76
N ALA A 267 11.65 14.60 3.98
CA ALA A 267 10.96 14.82 2.71
C ALA A 267 11.67 14.21 1.48
N VAL A 268 12.84 13.59 1.66
CA VAL A 268 13.59 12.96 0.56
C VAL A 268 13.10 11.53 0.40
N ASP A 269 12.63 11.17 -0.79
CA ASP A 269 12.14 9.83 -1.10
C ASP A 269 13.27 8.79 -1.19
N ASN A 270 12.93 7.51 -1.15
CA ASN A 270 13.91 6.41 -1.12
C ASN A 270 14.77 6.35 -2.39
N ARG A 271 14.23 6.74 -3.55
CA ARG A 271 14.96 6.71 -4.83
C ARG A 271 15.96 7.85 -4.89
N SER A 272 15.57 9.02 -4.41
CA SER A 272 16.46 10.16 -4.15
C SER A 272 17.58 9.81 -3.18
N LEU A 273 17.28 9.14 -2.06
CA LEU A 273 18.30 8.66 -1.12
C LEU A 273 19.24 7.63 -1.75
N SER A 274 18.73 6.81 -2.65
CA SER A 274 19.50 5.80 -3.38
C SER A 274 20.44 6.44 -4.40
N ALA A 275 19.98 7.47 -5.12
CA ALA A 275 20.83 8.28 -5.99
C ALA A 275 22.00 8.90 -5.21
N MET A 276 21.73 9.45 -4.02
CA MET A 276 22.77 9.98 -3.12
C MET A 276 23.72 8.91 -2.60
N SER A 277 23.18 7.76 -2.17
CA SER A 277 23.96 6.67 -1.58
C SER A 277 24.87 6.01 -2.61
N LEU A 278 24.39 5.82 -3.84
CA LEU A 278 25.17 5.21 -4.92
C LEU A 278 26.16 6.20 -5.51
N ASN A 279 25.81 7.49 -5.53
CA ASN A 279 26.66 8.60 -5.95
C ASN A 279 27.38 8.36 -7.29
N GLN A 280 26.65 7.83 -8.27
CA GLN A 280 27.23 7.42 -9.56
C GLN A 280 27.87 8.60 -10.30
N ASP A 281 27.31 9.80 -10.16
CA ASP A 281 27.77 11.04 -10.81
C ASP A 281 28.79 11.83 -9.97
N GLY A 282 29.15 11.36 -8.77
CA GLY A 282 30.09 12.06 -7.88
C GLY A 282 29.61 13.42 -7.36
N LEU A 283 28.30 13.68 -7.36
CA LEU A 283 27.69 14.95 -6.91
C LEU A 283 27.65 15.11 -5.38
N PHE A 284 27.85 14.01 -4.64
CA PHE A 284 27.77 13.99 -3.19
C PHE A 284 29.13 13.66 -2.57
N SER A 285 29.39 14.25 -1.41
CA SER A 285 30.50 13.87 -0.55
C SER A 285 30.29 12.48 0.05
N LYS A 286 31.35 11.88 0.60
CA LYS A 286 31.27 10.57 1.28
C LYS A 286 30.34 10.61 2.48
N GLU A 287 30.36 11.72 3.21
CA GLU A 287 29.51 11.96 4.38
C GLU A 287 28.04 12.04 3.99
N GLU A 288 27.71 12.73 2.88
CA GLU A 288 26.36 12.81 2.33
C GLU A 288 25.84 11.44 1.87
N SER A 289 26.64 10.70 1.09
CA SER A 289 26.29 9.36 0.64
C SER A 289 26.10 8.39 1.81
N PHE A 290 26.95 8.49 2.84
CA PHE A 290 26.84 7.65 4.03
C PHE A 290 25.59 7.97 4.86
N ALA A 291 25.25 9.25 5.04
CA ALA A 291 24.04 9.64 5.75
C ALA A 291 22.77 9.22 5.00
N ALA A 292 22.73 9.40 3.68
CA ALA A 292 21.64 8.92 2.85
C ALA A 292 21.47 7.39 2.97
N LYS A 293 22.58 6.64 2.95
CA LYS A 293 22.56 5.19 3.16
C LYS A 293 21.99 4.81 4.53
N GLN A 294 22.39 5.50 5.60
CA GLN A 294 21.86 5.22 6.94
C GLN A 294 20.34 5.44 7.03
N VAL A 295 19.83 6.50 6.40
CA VAL A 295 18.38 6.76 6.34
C VAL A 295 17.67 5.67 5.56
N LEU A 296 18.20 5.30 4.38
CA LEU A 296 17.64 4.22 3.56
C LEU A 296 17.62 2.89 4.32
N ASP A 297 18.73 2.50 4.95
CA ASP A 297 18.84 1.28 5.75
C ASP A 297 17.92 1.31 6.98
N SER A 298 17.65 2.49 7.56
CA SER A 298 16.67 2.66 8.64
C SER A 298 15.24 2.45 8.16
N ARG A 299 14.88 3.02 6.99
CA ARG A 299 13.55 2.85 6.39
C ARG A 299 13.31 1.39 5.98
N ASN A 300 14.29 0.76 5.36
CA ASN A 300 14.21 -0.66 4.99
C ASN A 300 14.01 -1.57 6.21
N ARG A 301 14.74 -1.32 7.31
CA ARG A 301 14.53 -2.05 8.58
C ARG A 301 13.11 -1.85 9.11
N THR A 302 12.59 -0.64 9.01
CA THR A 302 11.21 -0.33 9.42
C THR A 302 10.20 -1.11 8.57
N SER A 303 10.34 -1.13 7.24
CA SER A 303 9.46 -1.89 6.35
C SER A 303 9.50 -3.41 6.62
N ILE A 304 10.66 -3.97 6.93
CA ILE A 304 10.78 -5.39 7.33
C ILE A 304 10.07 -5.64 8.68
N LEU A 305 10.21 -4.72 9.64
CA LEU A 305 9.51 -4.83 10.93
C LEU A 305 8.00 -4.70 10.76
N GLU A 306 7.52 -3.83 9.88
CA GLU A 306 6.10 -3.69 9.54
C GLU A 306 5.56 -4.97 8.90
N ALA A 307 6.29 -5.59 7.96
CA ALA A 307 5.93 -6.88 7.39
C ALA A 307 5.85 -7.98 8.47
N LEU A 308 6.78 -7.99 9.43
CA LEU A 308 6.76 -8.93 10.54
C LEU A 308 5.57 -8.70 11.47
N GLN A 309 5.29 -7.43 11.82
CA GLN A 309 4.16 -7.06 12.65
C GLN A 309 2.83 -7.39 11.97
N ALA A 310 2.72 -7.19 10.65
CA ALA A 310 1.53 -7.56 9.88
C ALA A 310 1.26 -9.06 9.99
N SER A 311 2.30 -9.89 9.85
CA SER A 311 2.21 -11.34 10.03
C SER A 311 1.81 -11.76 11.45
N GLN A 312 2.34 -11.09 12.46
CA GLN A 312 1.96 -11.35 13.85
C GLN A 312 0.49 -10.97 14.14
N LYS A 313 0.03 -9.83 13.59
CA LYS A 313 -1.35 -9.35 13.78
C LYS A 313 -2.39 -10.22 13.08
N SER A 314 -2.09 -10.72 11.88
CA SER A 314 -2.99 -11.58 11.14
C SER A 314 -2.99 -13.02 11.65
N GLY A 315 -1.94 -13.44 12.37
CA GLY A 315 -1.69 -14.84 12.70
C GLY A 315 -1.29 -15.70 11.49
N ASP A 316 -1.06 -15.07 10.34
CA ASP A 316 -0.67 -15.74 9.09
C ASP A 316 0.84 -15.53 8.83
N PRO A 317 1.67 -16.58 8.97
CA PRO A 317 3.12 -16.49 8.76
C PRO A 317 3.52 -16.15 7.32
N SER A 318 2.65 -16.38 6.32
CA SER A 318 2.95 -16.05 4.92
C SER A 318 3.05 -14.54 4.67
N GLN A 319 2.39 -13.74 5.52
CA GLN A 319 2.34 -12.28 5.39
C GLN A 319 3.71 -11.62 5.59
N PHE A 320 4.64 -12.26 6.30
CA PHE A 320 5.99 -11.72 6.45
C PHE A 320 6.75 -11.73 5.13
N SER A 321 6.82 -12.91 4.50
CA SER A 321 7.47 -13.07 3.19
C SER A 321 6.75 -12.26 2.11
N LEU A 322 5.42 -12.17 2.19
CA LEU A 322 4.63 -11.30 1.32
C LEU A 322 4.97 -9.81 1.49
N GLY A 323 5.09 -9.32 2.72
CA GLY A 323 5.46 -7.93 3.01
C GLY A 323 6.87 -7.59 2.52
N ILE A 324 7.82 -8.51 2.63
CA ILE A 324 9.16 -8.37 2.02
C ILE A 324 9.06 -8.28 0.50
N LEU A 325 8.28 -9.16 -0.14
CA LEU A 325 8.09 -9.15 -1.60
C LEU A 325 7.43 -7.85 -2.07
N ASN A 326 6.41 -7.37 -1.36
CA ASN A 326 5.75 -6.10 -1.67
C ASN A 326 6.70 -4.91 -1.52
N THR A 327 7.58 -4.93 -0.52
CA THR A 327 8.62 -3.90 -0.38
C THR A 327 9.60 -3.99 -1.56
N TYR A 328 10.02 -5.19 -1.96
CA TYR A 328 10.95 -5.40 -3.07
C TYR A 328 10.37 -4.92 -4.40
N SER A 329 9.09 -5.16 -4.67
CA SER A 329 8.43 -4.73 -5.91
C SER A 329 8.20 -3.23 -5.98
N ALA A 330 7.91 -2.60 -4.85
CA ALA A 330 7.76 -1.15 -4.76
C ALA A 330 9.10 -0.42 -4.98
N MET A 331 10.22 -1.10 -4.78
CA MET A 331 11.53 -0.49 -4.94
C MET A 331 11.94 -0.28 -6.41
N SER A 332 12.65 0.81 -6.69
CA SER A 332 13.36 1.01 -7.95
C SER A 332 14.62 0.13 -8.03
N ASP A 333 15.21 0.00 -9.22
CA ASP A 333 16.45 -0.76 -9.39
C ASP A 333 17.62 -0.12 -8.61
N GLU A 334 17.62 1.21 -8.53
CA GLU A 334 18.63 1.95 -7.76
C GLU A 334 18.44 1.75 -6.26
N GLU A 335 17.19 1.72 -5.77
CA GLU A 335 16.88 1.40 -4.38
C GLU A 335 17.30 -0.01 -4.00
N ARG A 336 17.01 -0.99 -4.87
CA ARG A 336 17.44 -2.38 -4.65
C ARG A 336 18.95 -2.49 -4.60
N THR A 337 19.64 -1.79 -5.49
CA THR A 337 21.11 -1.75 -5.53
C THR A 337 21.69 -1.11 -4.28
N ALA A 338 21.20 0.07 -3.87
CA ALA A 338 21.68 0.81 -2.70
C ALA A 338 21.44 0.05 -1.38
N SER A 339 20.35 -0.73 -1.33
CA SER A 339 19.94 -1.53 -0.18
C SER A 339 20.52 -2.94 -0.18
N ASN A 340 21.21 -3.35 -1.26
CA ASN A 340 21.66 -4.72 -1.51
C ASN A 340 20.52 -5.77 -1.47
N TRP A 341 19.33 -5.39 -1.95
CA TRP A 341 18.20 -6.29 -2.13
C TRP A 341 18.35 -7.00 -3.47
N THR A 342 19.04 -8.13 -3.45
CA THR A 342 19.39 -8.88 -4.66
C THR A 342 18.19 -9.68 -5.21
N PRO A 343 18.21 -10.05 -6.50
CA PRO A 343 17.26 -11.01 -7.04
C PRO A 343 17.23 -12.32 -6.25
N SER A 344 18.37 -12.79 -5.75
CA SER A 344 18.43 -13.98 -4.88
C SER A 344 17.73 -13.79 -3.53
N PHE A 345 17.78 -12.59 -2.94
CA PHE A 345 17.01 -12.27 -1.74
C PHE A 345 15.51 -12.33 -2.01
N ARG A 346 15.04 -11.77 -3.13
CA ARG A 346 13.65 -11.91 -3.59
C ARG A 346 13.28 -13.38 -3.78
N ASP A 347 14.10 -14.15 -4.48
CA ASP A 347 13.80 -15.55 -4.82
C ASP A 347 13.69 -16.41 -3.55
N ASN A 348 14.54 -16.16 -2.55
CA ASN A 348 14.44 -16.79 -1.22
C ASN A 348 13.13 -16.40 -0.50
N ALA A 349 12.71 -15.13 -0.57
CA ALA A 349 11.43 -14.69 -0.02
C ALA A 349 10.23 -15.35 -0.73
N VAL A 350 10.29 -15.51 -2.06
CA VAL A 350 9.28 -16.25 -2.83
C VAL A 350 9.22 -17.72 -2.40
N ALA A 351 10.37 -18.38 -2.28
CA ALA A 351 10.44 -19.77 -1.84
C ALA A 351 9.86 -19.96 -0.43
N SER A 352 10.19 -19.05 0.49
CA SER A 352 9.62 -19.02 1.85
C SER A 352 8.11 -18.82 1.85
N TYR A 353 7.60 -17.89 1.04
CA TYR A 353 6.16 -17.66 0.88
C TYR A 353 5.44 -18.92 0.39
N LYS A 354 5.92 -19.55 -0.69
CA LYS A 354 5.34 -20.78 -1.26
C LYS A 354 5.35 -21.93 -0.26
N SER A 355 6.47 -22.15 0.42
CA SER A 355 6.60 -23.21 1.42
C SER A 355 5.62 -23.01 2.59
N THR A 356 5.50 -21.77 3.08
CA THR A 356 4.58 -21.44 4.18
C THR A 356 3.14 -21.67 3.79
N ASN A 357 2.72 -21.20 2.61
CA ASN A 357 1.35 -21.41 2.11
C ASN A 357 1.02 -22.89 1.92
N HIS A 358 1.97 -23.68 1.41
CA HIS A 358 1.77 -25.11 1.25
C HIS A 358 1.57 -25.84 2.60
N ILE A 359 2.33 -25.47 3.63
CA ILE A 359 2.13 -26.03 4.98
C ILE A 359 0.76 -25.64 5.52
N LEU A 360 0.38 -24.36 5.39
CA LEU A 360 -0.93 -23.87 5.84
C LEU A 360 -2.09 -24.55 5.11
N SER A 361 -1.95 -24.86 3.82
CA SER A 361 -3.00 -25.59 3.08
C SER A 361 -3.18 -27.00 3.60
N LEU A 362 -2.08 -27.71 3.90
CA LEU A 362 -2.14 -29.07 4.47
C LEU A 362 -2.82 -29.09 5.85
N LEU A 363 -2.59 -28.06 6.66
CA LEU A 363 -3.18 -27.93 7.99
C LEU A 363 -4.67 -27.58 7.97
N LYS A 364 -5.18 -26.94 6.91
CA LYS A 364 -6.60 -26.61 6.75
C LYS A 364 -7.42 -27.75 6.13
N SER A 365 -6.75 -28.72 5.49
CA SER A 365 -7.37 -29.88 4.84
C SER A 365 -7.51 -31.13 5.73
N GLY A 366 -7.09 -31.07 6.99
CA GLY A 366 -7.31 -32.10 8.02
C GLY A 366 -8.28 -31.59 9.06
#